data_AF-A0A2I0LWN7-F1
#
_entry.id   AF-A0A2I0LWN7-F1
#
_cell.length_a   1.000
_cell.length_b   1.000
_cell.length_c   1.000
_cell.angle_alpha   90.00
_cell.angle_beta   90.00
_cell.angle_gamma   90.00
#
_symmetry.space_group_name_H-M   'P 1'
#
loop_
_entity.id
_entity.type
_entity.pdbx_description
1 polymer ?
#
loop_
_entity_poly.entity_id
_entity_poly.type
_entity_poly.pdbx_seq_one_letter_code
_entity_poly.pdbx_strand_id
1 'polypeptide(L)'
;MDFASVAEKENVQLQDGNERLYGLGDLQERMGKPAGSKTDLSAGMVFSEKEKLKISKDLVDLQIETNKMKEQYQTENFKLKNMILTLENRVLELELCSEKVTGERDALQERLHTLESSWKELSDEYIILKSNYLALGKELEQEVMKKEELSLELLNLANARSTLPCTESNQHHSPTAADESSAELERLRGMVRRLSAQKVKLLGNQDHIKVELEKLKETYDLQQRKLEERVITMGKELQEAKGAIGDTQQKLAEQSAVLLTSQSQLQEVEAENSQLQLRLKELNEEYRSRLTQYLKDVADYVDSKSSNVTGPSKAPGDHVHMKRFVDNMLKDIRASYKSREEQLAGAARGYKKRMKNLVKKHENLLIAYRLQREQIRSLGSSAMDCGPAELHFTITDPELLTNTTQELNRLREDKAKLEMQLHELQKKRLKETPGFPLSPEQQLDEEGWAEVRKQLREFAHTTQEDLERERSQLLTRAVVAEEQVSELQEYIDKHLARYKQEILQLRKLDGSEVSRVLSAGAANTHSLPRARRTVSHKP
;
A
#
# COMPACT_ATOMS: atom_id res chain seq x y z
N MET A 1 52.50 -3.87 -124.32
CA MET A 1 52.80 -4.42 -122.99
C MET A 1 52.28 -3.41 -121.95
N ASP A 2 51.94 -3.84 -120.74
CA ASP A 2 51.61 -2.99 -119.57
C ASP A 2 50.14 -2.74 -119.18
N PHE A 3 49.23 -3.70 -119.43
CA PHE A 3 47.91 -3.71 -118.74
C PHE A 3 47.76 -4.83 -117.69
N ALA A 4 48.58 -5.89 -117.74
CA ALA A 4 48.59 -6.94 -116.72
C ALA A 4 49.36 -6.53 -115.44
N SER A 5 50.37 -5.67 -115.56
CA SER A 5 51.22 -5.25 -114.43
C SER A 5 50.57 -4.19 -113.53
N VAL A 6 49.55 -3.47 -114.00
CA VAL A 6 48.82 -2.46 -113.21
C VAL A 6 47.77 -3.13 -112.32
N ALA A 7 47.04 -4.11 -112.85
CA ALA A 7 46.04 -4.87 -112.08
C ALA A 7 46.70 -5.72 -110.98
N GLU A 8 47.86 -6.34 -111.23
CA GLU A 8 48.62 -7.04 -110.17
C GLU A 8 49.17 -6.08 -109.11
N LYS A 9 49.60 -4.87 -109.48
CA LYS A 9 50.08 -3.86 -108.51
C LYS A 9 48.96 -3.30 -107.64
N GLU A 10 47.78 -3.04 -108.19
CA GLU A 10 46.62 -2.61 -107.40
C GLU A 10 46.12 -3.73 -106.48
N ASN A 11 46.12 -4.99 -106.94
CA ASN A 11 45.70 -6.11 -106.10
C ASN A 11 46.71 -6.38 -104.96
N VAL A 12 48.01 -6.27 -105.22
CA VAL A 12 49.06 -6.36 -104.18
C VAL A 12 48.97 -5.17 -103.20
N GLN A 13 48.65 -3.96 -103.67
CA GLN A 13 48.44 -2.80 -102.79
C GLN A 13 47.18 -2.92 -101.94
N LEU A 14 46.10 -3.50 -102.47
CA LEU A 14 44.89 -3.78 -101.71
C LEU A 14 45.11 -4.92 -100.72
N GLN A 15 45.93 -5.91 -101.06
CA GLN A 15 46.30 -7.00 -100.17
C GLN A 15 47.21 -6.51 -99.03
N ASP A 16 48.21 -5.68 -99.33
CA ASP A 16 49.09 -5.03 -98.33
C ASP A 16 48.31 -4.01 -97.47
N GLY A 17 47.33 -3.31 -98.06
CA GLY A 17 46.39 -2.46 -97.34
C GLY A 17 45.46 -3.24 -96.40
N ASN A 18 44.96 -4.40 -96.83
CA ASN A 18 44.16 -5.28 -95.99
C ASN A 18 44.98 -5.92 -94.87
N GLU A 19 46.20 -6.39 -95.14
CA GLU A 19 47.10 -6.93 -94.12
C GLU A 19 47.44 -5.88 -93.05
N ARG A 20 47.62 -4.61 -93.44
CA ARG A 20 47.77 -3.49 -92.49
C ARG A 20 46.50 -3.20 -91.68
N LEU A 21 45.32 -3.34 -92.29
CA LEU A 21 44.04 -3.21 -91.58
C LEU A 21 43.80 -4.36 -90.59
N TYR A 22 44.19 -5.60 -90.94
CA TYR A 22 44.19 -6.73 -90.01
C TYR A 22 45.18 -6.51 -88.86
N GLY A 23 46.37 -5.98 -89.13
CA GLY A 23 47.34 -5.59 -88.10
C GLY A 23 46.84 -4.46 -87.18
N LEU A 24 46.02 -3.53 -87.70
CA LEU A 24 45.34 -2.50 -86.91
C LEU A 24 44.23 -3.10 -86.03
N GLY A 25 43.51 -4.11 -86.53
CA GLY A 25 42.55 -4.89 -85.74
C GLY A 25 43.21 -5.64 -84.58
N ASP A 26 44.36 -6.28 -84.82
CA ASP A 26 45.16 -6.94 -83.79
C ASP A 26 45.74 -5.95 -82.76
N LEU A 27 46.16 -4.76 -83.20
CA LEU A 27 46.57 -3.68 -82.29
C LEU A 27 45.40 -3.15 -81.47
N GLN A 28 44.22 -3.02 -82.06
CA GLN A 28 43.01 -2.60 -81.36
C GLN A 28 42.54 -3.65 -80.35
N GLU A 29 42.62 -4.94 -80.69
CA GLU A 29 42.34 -6.04 -79.77
C GLU A 29 43.38 -6.09 -78.64
N ARG A 30 44.67 -5.89 -78.96
CA ARG A 30 45.75 -5.76 -77.99
C ARG A 30 45.67 -4.52 -77.12
N MET A 31 45.00 -3.45 -77.54
CA MET A 31 44.66 -2.29 -76.70
C MET A 31 43.36 -2.48 -75.92
N GLY A 32 42.41 -3.25 -76.46
CA GLY A 32 41.16 -3.62 -75.81
C GLY A 32 41.36 -4.58 -74.64
N LYS A 33 42.28 -5.56 -74.74
CA LYS A 33 42.64 -6.48 -73.65
C LYS A 33 43.16 -5.80 -72.38
N PRO A 34 44.12 -4.86 -72.43
CA PRO A 34 44.56 -4.11 -71.26
C PRO A 34 43.54 -3.08 -70.78
N ALA A 35 42.67 -2.57 -71.64
CA ALA A 35 41.54 -1.74 -71.20
C ALA A 35 40.51 -2.57 -70.42
N GLY A 36 40.17 -3.77 -70.92
CA GLY A 36 39.29 -4.74 -70.28
C GLY A 36 39.84 -5.25 -68.94
N SER A 37 41.13 -5.61 -68.90
CA SER A 37 41.75 -6.04 -67.64
C SER A 37 41.89 -4.90 -66.63
N LYS A 38 42.09 -3.65 -67.07
CA LYS A 38 42.03 -2.48 -66.18
C LYS A 38 40.61 -2.25 -65.63
N THR A 39 39.57 -2.39 -66.45
CA THR A 39 38.19 -2.28 -65.97
C THR A 39 37.83 -3.41 -65.01
N ASP A 40 38.26 -4.65 -65.29
CA ASP A 40 38.01 -5.80 -64.41
C ASP A 40 38.77 -5.70 -63.08
N LEU A 41 40.03 -5.24 -63.11
CA LEU A 41 40.80 -4.96 -61.90
C LEU A 41 40.17 -3.82 -61.08
N SER A 42 39.67 -2.77 -61.74
CA SER A 42 38.96 -1.67 -61.05
C SER A 42 37.65 -2.15 -60.43
N ALA A 43 36.89 -3.01 -61.11
CA ALA A 43 35.67 -3.59 -60.58
C ALA A 43 35.97 -4.49 -59.38
N GLY A 44 36.97 -5.36 -59.48
CA GLY A 44 37.42 -6.21 -58.36
C GLY A 44 37.90 -5.39 -57.15
N MET A 45 38.60 -4.28 -57.39
CA MET A 45 39.00 -3.36 -56.32
C MET A 45 37.79 -2.74 -55.63
N VAL A 46 36.80 -2.26 -56.40
CA VAL A 46 35.54 -1.71 -55.85
C VAL A 46 34.75 -2.76 -55.06
N PHE A 47 34.70 -4.01 -55.52
CA PHE A 47 34.08 -5.10 -54.76
C PHE A 47 34.82 -5.37 -53.45
N SER A 48 36.15 -5.44 -53.48
CA SER A 48 36.96 -5.64 -52.28
C SER A 48 36.82 -4.48 -51.27
N GLU A 49 36.68 -3.25 -51.75
CA GLU A 49 36.43 -2.07 -50.91
C GLU A 49 35.01 -2.12 -50.31
N LYS A 50 34.01 -2.51 -51.10
CA LYS A 50 32.64 -2.71 -50.63
C LYS A 50 32.55 -3.81 -49.56
N GLU A 51 33.30 -4.89 -49.71
CA GLU A 51 33.39 -5.96 -48.70
C GLU A 51 34.10 -5.47 -47.44
N LYS A 52 35.21 -4.72 -47.56
CA LYS A 52 35.88 -4.09 -46.41
C LYS A 52 34.95 -3.13 -45.66
N LEU A 53 34.19 -2.30 -46.38
CA LEU A 53 33.21 -1.40 -45.78
C LEU A 53 32.08 -2.18 -45.10
N LYS A 54 31.66 -3.30 -45.68
CA LYS A 54 30.65 -4.17 -45.06
C LYS A 54 31.18 -4.80 -43.76
N ILE A 55 32.39 -5.36 -43.78
CA ILE A 55 33.04 -5.91 -42.57
C ILE A 55 33.26 -4.82 -41.53
N SER A 56 33.70 -3.62 -41.95
CA SER A 56 33.88 -2.48 -41.03
C SER A 56 32.56 -2.03 -40.42
N LYS A 57 31.47 -2.05 -41.19
CA LYS A 57 30.13 -1.76 -40.68
C LYS A 57 29.71 -2.82 -39.66
N ASP A 58 29.81 -4.10 -40.03
CA ASP A 58 29.41 -5.21 -39.15
C ASP A 58 30.24 -5.21 -37.84
N LEU A 59 31.52 -4.85 -37.90
CA LEU A 59 32.37 -4.68 -36.72
C LEU A 59 31.90 -3.54 -35.81
N VAL A 60 31.52 -2.39 -36.39
CA VAL A 60 30.98 -1.26 -35.64
C VAL A 60 29.62 -1.63 -35.03
N ASP A 61 28.75 -2.30 -35.78
CA ASP A 61 27.46 -2.78 -35.28
C ASP A 61 27.64 -3.73 -34.09
N LEU A 62 28.59 -4.68 -34.18
CA LEU A 62 28.95 -5.57 -33.08
C LEU A 62 29.53 -4.81 -31.87
N GLN A 63 30.35 -3.78 -32.09
CA GLN A 63 30.86 -2.94 -31.00
C GLN A 63 29.74 -2.15 -30.31
N ILE A 64 28.77 -1.65 -31.07
CA ILE A 64 27.60 -0.95 -30.53
C ILE A 64 26.75 -1.92 -29.72
N GLU A 65 26.47 -3.12 -30.24
CA GLU A 65 25.73 -4.16 -29.51
C GLU A 65 26.44 -4.58 -28.23
N THR A 66 27.77 -4.78 -28.29
CA THR A 66 28.59 -5.10 -27.10
C THR A 66 28.51 -4.00 -26.06
N ASN A 67 28.60 -2.73 -26.46
CA ASN A 67 28.49 -1.59 -25.56
C ASN A 67 27.07 -1.50 -24.95
N LYS A 68 26.01 -1.70 -25.75
CA LYS A 68 24.63 -1.75 -25.25
C LYS A 68 24.44 -2.83 -24.20
N MET A 69 24.95 -4.05 -24.44
CA MET A 69 24.87 -5.15 -23.48
C MET A 69 25.65 -4.81 -22.19
N LYS A 70 26.82 -4.17 -22.32
CA LYS A 70 27.62 -3.72 -21.17
C LYS A 70 26.91 -2.66 -20.35
N GLU A 71 26.27 -1.68 -20.98
CA GLU A 71 25.47 -0.65 -20.30
C GLU A 71 24.29 -1.29 -19.55
N GLN A 72 23.55 -2.20 -20.18
CA GLN A 72 22.47 -2.94 -19.52
C GLN A 72 23.00 -3.68 -18.28
N TYR A 73 24.11 -4.42 -18.42
CA TYR A 73 24.72 -5.13 -17.31
C TYR A 73 25.12 -4.19 -16.16
N GLN A 74 25.66 -3.01 -16.47
CA GLN A 74 26.01 -2.01 -15.47
C GLN A 74 24.77 -1.44 -14.77
N THR A 75 23.69 -1.15 -15.51
CA THR A 75 22.45 -0.66 -14.92
C THR A 75 21.78 -1.69 -14.01
N GLU A 76 21.77 -2.97 -14.41
CA GLU A 76 21.27 -4.06 -13.58
C GLU A 76 22.14 -4.26 -12.34
N ASN A 77 23.46 -4.22 -12.49
CA ASN A 77 24.39 -4.32 -11.37
C ASN A 77 24.17 -3.18 -10.35
N PHE A 78 23.96 -1.94 -10.82
CA PHE A 78 23.63 -0.82 -9.94
C PHE A 78 22.28 -1.00 -9.22
N LYS A 79 21.25 -1.45 -9.94
CA LYS A 79 19.94 -1.76 -9.33
C LYS A 79 20.05 -2.86 -8.27
N LEU A 80 20.79 -3.93 -8.57
CA LEU A 80 21.03 -5.04 -7.64
C LEU A 80 21.82 -4.58 -6.41
N LYS A 81 22.87 -3.76 -6.58
CA LYS A 81 23.62 -3.18 -5.46
C LYS A 81 22.74 -2.32 -4.55
N ASN A 82 21.87 -1.49 -5.12
CA ASN A 82 20.93 -0.69 -4.33
C ASN A 82 19.91 -1.56 -3.58
N MET A 83 19.44 -2.64 -4.22
CA MET A 83 18.55 -3.60 -3.57
C MET A 83 19.27 -4.31 -2.42
N ILE A 84 20.50 -4.77 -2.62
CA ILE A 84 21.33 -5.39 -1.58
C ILE A 84 21.51 -4.43 -0.41
N LEU A 85 21.90 -3.17 -0.64
CA LEU A 85 22.05 -2.18 0.42
C LEU A 85 20.74 -1.94 1.20
N THR A 86 19.61 -1.92 0.49
CA THR A 86 18.30 -1.76 1.12
C THR A 86 17.96 -2.97 1.99
N LEU A 87 18.25 -4.18 1.52
CA LEU A 87 18.05 -5.41 2.26
C LEU A 87 19.00 -5.52 3.46
N GLU A 88 20.26 -5.13 3.32
CA GLU A 88 21.24 -5.08 4.40
C GLU A 88 20.79 -4.12 5.51
N ASN A 89 20.34 -2.90 5.15
CA ASN A 89 19.76 -1.97 6.11
C ASN A 89 18.55 -2.57 6.83
N ARG A 90 17.68 -3.27 6.09
CA ARG A 90 16.51 -3.91 6.68
C ARG A 90 16.88 -5.05 7.63
N VAL A 91 17.91 -5.84 7.32
CA VAL A 91 18.42 -6.88 8.21
C VAL A 91 18.96 -6.26 9.50
N LEU A 92 19.76 -5.19 9.41
CA LEU A 92 20.28 -4.48 10.59
C LEU A 92 19.17 -3.92 11.48
N GLU A 93 18.11 -3.36 10.90
CA GLU A 93 16.93 -2.92 11.66
C GLU A 93 16.24 -4.08 12.39
N LEU A 94 16.11 -5.23 11.73
CA LEU A 94 15.49 -6.41 12.31
C LEU A 94 16.34 -7.02 13.43
N GLU A 95 17.66 -7.05 13.27
CA GLU A 95 18.61 -7.48 14.30
C GLU A 95 18.49 -6.59 15.54
N LEU A 96 18.49 -5.27 15.38
CA LEU A 96 18.31 -4.32 16.49
C LEU A 96 16.96 -4.49 17.19
N CYS A 97 15.88 -4.71 16.44
CA CYS A 97 14.57 -5.00 17.02
C CYS A 97 14.56 -6.34 17.78
N SER A 98 15.21 -7.36 17.23
CA SER A 98 15.36 -8.66 17.89
C SER A 98 16.11 -8.51 19.22
N GLU A 99 17.24 -7.81 19.24
CA GLU A 99 18.03 -7.57 20.45
C GLU A 99 17.22 -6.85 21.55
N LYS A 100 16.41 -5.86 21.17
CA LYS A 100 15.51 -5.16 22.10
C LYS A 100 14.48 -6.10 22.71
N VAL A 101 13.81 -6.90 21.88
CA VAL A 101 12.80 -7.86 22.36
C VAL A 101 13.43 -8.93 23.23
N THR A 102 14.63 -9.42 22.88
CA THR A 102 15.35 -10.36 23.74
C THR A 102 15.75 -9.72 25.08
N GLY A 103 16.19 -8.46 25.08
CA GLY A 103 16.50 -7.75 26.32
C GLY A 103 15.28 -7.54 27.22
N GLU A 104 14.12 -7.22 26.66
CA GLU A 104 12.86 -7.12 27.40
C GLU A 104 12.43 -8.48 27.97
N ARG A 105 12.54 -9.55 27.17
CA ARG A 105 12.26 -10.93 27.60
C ARG A 105 13.15 -11.32 28.79
N ASP A 106 14.44 -11.03 28.71
CA ASP A 106 15.41 -11.35 29.78
C ASP A 106 15.07 -10.57 31.05
N ALA A 107 14.77 -9.27 30.93
CA ALA A 107 14.38 -8.44 32.07
C ALA A 107 13.08 -8.92 32.74
N LEU A 108 12.10 -9.38 31.96
CA LEU A 108 10.87 -9.97 32.49
C LEU A 108 11.12 -11.32 33.16
N GLN A 109 12.00 -12.14 32.58
CA GLN A 109 12.39 -13.43 33.15
C GLN A 109 13.08 -13.25 34.51
N GLU A 110 13.99 -12.28 34.64
CA GLU A 110 14.63 -11.95 35.92
C GLU A 110 13.60 -11.48 36.96
N ARG A 111 12.66 -10.60 36.57
CA ARG A 111 11.58 -10.16 37.48
C ARG A 111 10.73 -11.34 37.95
N LEU A 112 10.40 -12.25 37.04
CA LEU A 112 9.64 -13.45 37.37
C LEU A 112 10.42 -14.34 38.36
N HIS A 113 11.72 -14.55 38.13
CA HIS A 113 12.56 -15.29 39.08
C HIS A 113 12.64 -14.64 40.46
N THR A 114 12.77 -13.30 40.54
CA THR A 114 12.75 -12.60 41.84
C THR A 114 11.40 -12.71 42.56
N LEU A 115 10.29 -12.72 41.81
CA LEU A 115 8.98 -12.92 42.38
C LEU A 115 8.83 -14.36 42.89
N GLU A 116 9.24 -15.36 42.10
CA GLU A 116 9.24 -16.76 42.50
C GLU A 116 10.08 -17.02 43.75
N SER A 117 11.25 -16.38 43.90
CA SER A 117 12.03 -16.49 45.13
C SER A 117 11.31 -15.87 46.32
N SER A 118 10.69 -14.70 46.17
CA SER A 118 9.91 -14.07 47.24
C SER A 118 8.70 -14.91 47.68
N TRP A 119 8.04 -15.59 46.73
CA TRP A 119 6.94 -16.51 47.05
C TRP A 119 7.44 -17.74 47.83
N LYS A 120 8.61 -18.27 47.48
CA LYS A 120 9.23 -19.38 48.22
C LYS A 120 9.59 -18.94 49.64
N GLU A 121 10.22 -17.78 49.79
CA GLU A 121 10.55 -17.20 51.10
C GLU A 121 9.29 -17.00 51.96
N LEU A 122 8.22 -16.43 51.40
CA LEU A 122 6.96 -16.23 52.12
C LEU A 122 6.28 -17.56 52.50
N SER A 123 6.38 -18.58 51.64
CA SER A 123 5.90 -19.93 51.94
C SER A 123 6.68 -20.55 53.10
N ASP A 124 8.01 -20.39 53.11
CA ASP A 124 8.87 -20.88 54.19
C ASP A 124 8.57 -20.16 55.50
N GLU A 125 8.37 -18.84 55.47
CA GLU A 125 7.93 -18.04 56.62
C GLU A 125 6.57 -18.52 57.15
N TYR A 126 5.62 -18.80 56.26
CA TYR A 126 4.31 -19.33 56.66
C TYR A 126 4.41 -20.71 57.32
N ILE A 127 5.28 -21.60 56.81
CA ILE A 127 5.54 -22.91 57.41
C ILE A 127 6.12 -22.76 58.82
N ILE A 128 7.12 -21.88 58.99
CA ILE A 128 7.72 -21.58 60.30
C ILE A 128 6.66 -21.03 61.26
N LEU A 129 5.88 -20.04 60.82
CA LEU A 129 4.84 -19.42 61.62
C LEU A 129 3.77 -20.44 62.04
N LYS A 130 3.33 -21.30 61.13
CA LYS A 130 2.39 -22.39 61.44
C LYS A 130 2.96 -23.36 62.47
N SER A 131 4.24 -23.71 62.37
CA SER A 131 4.93 -24.56 63.34
C SER A 131 4.99 -23.90 64.73
N ASN A 132 5.26 -22.59 64.79
CA ASN A 132 5.27 -21.82 66.03
C ASN A 132 3.88 -21.78 66.69
N TYR A 133 2.81 -21.55 65.92
CA TYR A 133 1.44 -21.59 66.46
C TYR A 133 1.05 -22.98 66.97
N LEU A 134 1.48 -24.04 66.29
CA LEU A 134 1.25 -25.41 66.74
C LEU A 134 2.01 -25.70 68.05
N ALA A 135 3.23 -25.20 68.22
CA ALA A 135 3.98 -25.31 69.46
C ALA A 135 3.31 -24.55 70.62
N LEU A 136 2.91 -23.30 70.38
CA LEU A 136 2.20 -22.48 71.36
C LEU A 136 0.85 -23.10 71.77
N GLY A 137 0.13 -23.72 70.83
CA GLY A 137 -1.09 -24.47 71.11
C GLY A 137 -0.85 -25.62 72.09
N LYS A 138 0.24 -26.39 71.90
CA LYS A 138 0.62 -27.47 72.82
C LYS A 138 1.01 -26.96 74.20
N GLU A 139 1.72 -25.83 74.29
CA GLU A 139 2.06 -25.19 75.57
C GLU A 139 0.80 -24.71 76.31
N LEU A 140 -0.15 -24.11 75.58
CA LEU A 140 -1.43 -23.70 76.15
C LEU A 140 -2.22 -24.90 76.68
N GLU A 141 -2.29 -26.00 75.93
CA GLU A 141 -2.92 -27.24 76.39
C GLU A 141 -2.25 -27.76 77.66
N GLN A 142 -0.92 -27.76 77.74
CA GLN A 142 -0.19 -28.15 78.95
C GLN A 142 -0.51 -27.26 80.16
N GLU A 143 -0.60 -25.94 79.97
CA GLU A 143 -0.99 -25.02 81.04
C GLU A 143 -2.45 -25.18 81.47
N VAL A 144 -3.34 -25.52 80.55
CA VAL A 144 -4.73 -25.89 80.88
C VAL A 144 -4.75 -27.15 81.72
N MET A 145 -4.02 -28.20 81.32
CA MET A 145 -3.92 -29.44 82.10
C MET A 145 -3.40 -29.18 83.53
N LYS A 146 -2.34 -28.38 83.69
CA LYS A 146 -1.82 -27.99 85.01
C LYS A 146 -2.84 -27.20 85.84
N LYS A 147 -3.59 -26.29 85.22
CA LYS A 147 -4.64 -25.52 85.91
C LYS A 147 -5.80 -26.42 86.35
N GLU A 148 -6.18 -27.39 85.51
CA GLU A 148 -7.19 -28.39 85.86
C GLU A 148 -6.71 -29.25 87.03
N GLU A 149 -5.47 -29.73 87.01
CA GLU A 149 -4.83 -30.44 88.14
C GLU A 149 -4.85 -29.61 89.43
N LEU A 150 -4.40 -28.36 89.39
CA LEU A 150 -4.44 -27.46 90.54
C LEU A 150 -5.86 -27.21 91.03
N SER A 151 -6.84 -27.09 90.13
CA SER A 151 -8.25 -26.91 90.48
C SER A 151 -8.81 -28.13 91.21
N LEU A 152 -8.41 -29.34 90.79
CA LEU A 152 -8.77 -30.59 91.46
C LEU A 152 -8.12 -30.68 92.85
N GLU A 153 -6.86 -30.27 92.99
CA GLU A 153 -6.19 -30.19 94.29
C GLU A 153 -6.88 -29.22 95.25
N LEU A 154 -7.27 -28.02 94.78
CA LEU A 154 -8.02 -27.05 95.57
C LEU A 154 -9.40 -27.57 95.99
N LEU A 155 -10.09 -28.27 95.10
CA LEU A 155 -11.36 -28.94 95.42
C LEU A 155 -11.16 -29.99 96.51
N ASN A 156 -10.11 -30.81 96.40
CA ASN A 156 -9.76 -31.82 97.41
C ASN A 156 -9.45 -31.18 98.77
N LEU A 157 -8.73 -30.05 98.80
CA LEU A 157 -8.46 -29.29 100.03
C LEU A 157 -9.74 -28.65 100.61
N ALA A 158 -10.63 -28.12 99.78
CA ALA A 158 -11.91 -27.58 100.22
C ALA A 158 -12.80 -28.67 100.84
N ASN A 159 -12.84 -29.86 100.21
CA ASN A 159 -13.52 -31.03 100.74
C ASN A 159 -12.91 -31.46 102.09
N ALA A 160 -11.59 -31.50 102.22
CA ALA A 160 -10.90 -31.79 103.48
C ALA A 160 -11.15 -30.73 104.58
N ARG A 161 -11.37 -29.47 104.22
CA ARG A 161 -11.71 -28.38 105.15
C ARG A 161 -13.18 -28.40 105.58
N SER A 162 -14.10 -28.86 104.73
CA SER A 162 -15.51 -29.05 105.07
C SER A 162 -15.74 -30.17 106.11
N THR A 163 -14.78 -31.08 106.27
CA THR A 163 -14.80 -32.16 107.28
C THR A 163 -14.25 -31.77 108.67
N LEU A 164 -13.95 -30.50 108.94
CA LEU A 164 -13.47 -29.98 110.24
C LEU A 164 -14.49 -29.02 110.90
N PRO A 165 -14.94 -29.24 112.16
CA PRO A 165 -15.93 -28.38 112.83
C PRO A 165 -15.27 -27.21 113.60
N CYS A 166 -15.79 -25.98 113.44
CA CYS A 166 -15.42 -24.83 114.28
C CYS A 166 -16.60 -23.85 114.52
N THR A 167 -17.24 -24.04 115.67
CA THR A 167 -17.58 -23.11 116.77
C THR A 167 -17.91 -21.62 116.49
N GLU A 168 -19.19 -21.29 116.71
CA GLU A 168 -19.82 -20.15 117.42
C GLU A 168 -19.08 -18.81 117.62
N SER A 169 -19.76 -17.68 117.33
CA SER A 169 -20.21 -16.72 118.38
C SER A 169 -21.03 -15.53 117.83
N ASN A 170 -22.03 -15.15 118.65
CA ASN A 170 -23.15 -14.23 118.48
C ASN A 170 -22.75 -12.73 118.50
N GLN A 171 -23.41 -11.88 117.69
CA GLN A 171 -24.45 -10.88 118.09
C GLN A 171 -24.24 -10.18 119.44
N HIS A 172 -24.26 -8.84 119.45
CA HIS A 172 -25.25 -8.02 120.19
C HIS A 172 -25.04 -6.50 119.98
N HIS A 173 -26.13 -5.81 119.65
CA HIS A 173 -26.30 -4.37 119.68
C HIS A 173 -26.82 -3.90 121.05
N SER A 174 -26.54 -2.65 121.46
CA SER A 174 -27.49 -1.79 122.20
C SER A 174 -26.99 -0.31 122.27
N PRO A 175 -27.89 0.67 122.52
CA PRO A 175 -27.81 2.02 121.94
C PRO A 175 -27.68 3.18 122.96
N THR A 176 -27.11 4.31 122.53
CA THR A 176 -27.07 5.58 123.29
C THR A 176 -27.63 6.72 122.42
N ALA A 177 -28.94 6.66 122.16
CA ALA A 177 -29.67 7.62 121.33
C ALA A 177 -29.98 8.90 122.11
N ALA A 178 -29.11 9.92 122.01
CA ALA A 178 -29.48 11.33 122.20
C ALA A 178 -28.41 12.28 121.66
N ASP A 179 -27.12 11.99 121.88
CA ASP A 179 -26.00 12.80 121.39
C ASP A 179 -25.63 12.50 119.93
N GLU A 180 -26.03 11.31 119.45
CA GLU A 180 -25.82 10.91 118.06
C GLU A 180 -26.62 11.77 117.09
N SER A 181 -27.81 12.26 117.43
CA SER A 181 -28.65 13.03 116.50
C SER A 181 -28.02 14.36 116.05
N SER A 182 -27.29 15.04 116.93
CA SER A 182 -26.58 16.29 116.59
C SER A 182 -25.29 16.03 115.82
N ALA A 183 -24.54 14.99 116.21
CA ALA A 183 -23.36 14.51 115.50
C ALA A 183 -23.73 13.88 114.14
N GLU A 184 -24.91 13.31 114.00
CA GLU A 184 -25.51 12.80 112.77
C GLU A 184 -25.97 13.94 111.89
N LEU A 185 -26.57 15.00 112.44
CA LEU A 185 -26.91 16.21 111.67
C LEU A 185 -25.66 16.95 111.17
N GLU A 186 -24.58 16.98 111.94
CA GLU A 186 -23.29 17.55 111.53
C GLU A 186 -22.57 16.65 110.50
N ARG A 187 -22.65 15.33 110.67
CA ARG A 187 -22.19 14.35 109.67
C ARG A 187 -23.02 14.43 108.39
N LEU A 188 -24.33 14.58 108.47
CA LEU A 188 -25.24 14.78 107.35
C LEU A 188 -24.96 16.12 106.66
N ARG A 189 -24.69 17.21 107.40
CA ARG A 189 -24.23 18.47 106.80
C ARG A 189 -22.88 18.32 106.09
N GLY A 190 -21.92 17.61 106.69
CA GLY A 190 -20.64 17.27 106.08
C GLY A 190 -20.77 16.37 104.84
N MET A 191 -21.74 15.45 104.87
CA MET A 191 -22.07 14.54 103.77
C MET A 191 -22.78 15.29 102.64
N VAL A 192 -23.71 16.20 102.96
CA VAL A 192 -24.37 17.11 102.01
C VAL A 192 -23.35 18.05 101.37
N ARG A 193 -22.39 18.59 102.13
CA ARG A 193 -21.29 19.39 101.56
C ARG A 193 -20.40 18.56 100.64
N ARG A 194 -20.04 17.32 101.01
CA ARG A 194 -19.29 16.40 100.14
C ARG A 194 -20.07 15.99 98.90
N LEU A 195 -21.35 15.66 99.03
CA LEU A 195 -22.25 15.33 97.93
C LEU A 195 -22.48 16.54 97.02
N SER A 196 -22.55 17.75 97.57
CA SER A 196 -22.65 18.99 96.79
C SER A 196 -21.34 19.29 96.04
N ALA A 197 -20.17 19.09 96.67
CA ALA A 197 -18.87 19.23 96.02
C ALA A 197 -18.63 18.13 94.97
N GLN A 198 -19.14 16.92 95.21
CA GLN A 198 -19.11 15.81 94.26
C GLN A 198 -20.09 16.02 93.11
N LYS A 199 -21.26 16.62 93.36
CA LYS A 199 -22.22 17.05 92.33
C LYS A 199 -21.63 18.15 91.45
N VAL A 200 -20.91 19.12 92.02
CA VAL A 200 -20.19 20.16 91.26
C VAL A 200 -19.04 19.57 90.43
N LYS A 201 -18.30 18.57 90.95
CA LYS A 201 -17.29 17.84 90.16
C LYS A 201 -17.91 16.96 89.07
N LEU A 202 -19.04 16.31 89.33
CA LEU A 202 -19.78 15.52 88.34
C LEU A 202 -20.38 16.40 87.22
N LEU A 203 -20.85 17.61 87.57
CA LEU A 203 -21.31 18.63 86.61
C LEU A 203 -20.15 19.15 85.75
N GLY A 204 -18.97 19.43 86.32
CA GLY A 204 -17.79 19.82 85.55
C GLY A 204 -17.28 18.71 84.61
N ASN A 205 -17.46 17.44 84.99
CA ASN A 205 -17.14 16.28 84.15
C ASN A 205 -18.17 16.07 83.03
N GLN A 206 -19.39 16.60 83.16
CA GLN A 206 -20.45 16.44 82.17
C GLN A 206 -20.10 17.13 80.85
N ASP A 207 -19.49 18.31 80.90
CA ASP A 207 -19.03 19.02 79.70
C ASP A 207 -17.80 18.35 79.09
N HIS A 208 -16.89 17.82 79.92
CA HIS A 208 -15.75 17.04 79.43
C HIS A 208 -16.18 15.75 78.70
N ILE A 209 -17.14 15.00 79.27
CA ILE A 209 -17.69 13.78 78.65
C ILE A 209 -18.42 14.12 77.34
N LYS A 210 -19.13 15.26 77.27
CA LYS A 210 -19.74 15.73 76.02
C LYS A 210 -18.70 16.00 74.94
N VAL A 211 -17.62 16.70 75.28
CA VAL A 211 -16.54 17.00 74.32
C VAL A 211 -15.85 15.72 73.83
N GLU A 212 -15.59 14.76 74.71
CA GLU A 212 -15.01 13.46 74.32
C GLU A 212 -15.97 12.63 73.46
N LEU A 213 -17.29 12.67 73.73
CA LEU A 213 -18.31 12.06 72.88
C LEU A 213 -18.39 12.71 71.49
N GLU A 214 -18.27 14.05 71.42
CA GLU A 214 -18.26 14.79 70.16
C GLU A 214 -17.04 14.40 69.32
N LYS A 215 -15.85 14.34 69.92
CA LYS A 215 -14.62 13.86 69.25
C LYS A 215 -14.76 12.41 68.78
N LEU A 216 -15.33 11.53 69.60
CA LEU A 216 -15.55 10.13 69.22
C LEU A 216 -16.52 10.02 68.04
N LYS A 217 -17.57 10.85 68.02
CA LYS A 217 -18.51 10.94 66.91
C LYS A 217 -17.84 11.47 65.63
N GLU A 218 -17.06 12.55 65.73
CA GLU A 218 -16.32 13.11 64.59
C GLU A 218 -15.33 12.10 63.99
N THR A 219 -14.62 11.35 64.83
CA THR A 219 -13.70 10.30 64.36
C THR A 219 -14.44 9.14 63.69
N TYR A 220 -15.60 8.73 64.22
CA TYR A 220 -16.45 7.73 63.58
C TYR A 220 -16.99 8.22 62.23
N ASP A 221 -17.52 9.44 62.17
CA ASP A 221 -18.04 10.05 60.94
C ASP A 221 -16.93 10.20 59.88
N LEU A 222 -15.69 10.47 60.30
CA LEU A 222 -14.53 10.50 59.40
C LEU A 222 -14.17 9.09 58.90
N GLN A 223 -14.20 8.08 59.78
CA GLN A 223 -13.97 6.69 59.39
C GLN A 223 -15.06 6.18 58.43
N GLN A 224 -16.32 6.52 58.68
CA GLN A 224 -17.45 6.20 57.81
C GLN A 224 -17.28 6.85 56.42
N ARG A 225 -16.96 8.15 56.37
CA ARG A 225 -16.69 8.83 55.08
C ARG A 225 -15.53 8.20 54.31
N LYS A 226 -14.44 7.84 55.00
CA LYS A 226 -13.31 7.13 54.37
C LYS A 226 -13.69 5.74 53.84
N LEU A 227 -14.62 5.04 54.52
CA LEU A 227 -15.15 3.77 54.03
C LEU A 227 -16.04 3.97 52.80
N GLU A 228 -16.93 4.96 52.82
CA GLU A 228 -17.79 5.32 51.68
C GLU A 228 -16.96 5.74 50.46
N GLU A 229 -15.95 6.58 50.64
CA GLU A 229 -15.01 6.95 49.57
C GLU A 229 -14.30 5.73 48.99
N ARG A 230 -13.80 4.82 49.82
CA ARG A 230 -13.16 3.57 49.35
C ARG A 230 -14.13 2.66 48.58
N VAL A 231 -15.39 2.59 49.01
CA VAL A 231 -16.41 1.82 48.28
C VAL A 231 -16.67 2.45 46.91
N ILE A 232 -16.73 3.78 46.83
CA ILE A 232 -16.90 4.49 45.55
C ILE A 232 -15.68 4.29 44.64
N THR A 233 -14.46 4.37 45.16
CA THR A 233 -13.25 4.16 44.34
C THR A 233 -13.17 2.73 43.83
N MET A 234 -13.37 1.73 44.70
CA MET A 234 -13.41 0.32 44.26
C MET A 234 -14.55 0.06 43.27
N GLY A 235 -15.71 0.73 43.42
CA GLY A 235 -16.82 0.62 42.48
C GLY A 235 -16.48 1.16 41.08
N LYS A 236 -15.74 2.28 41.01
CA LYS A 236 -15.23 2.85 39.74
C LYS A 236 -14.19 1.94 39.10
N GLU A 237 -13.20 1.50 39.86
CA GLU A 237 -12.16 0.57 39.39
C GLU A 237 -12.76 -0.74 38.85
N LEU A 238 -13.78 -1.27 39.55
CA LEU A 238 -14.48 -2.49 39.10
C LEU A 238 -15.27 -2.26 37.82
N GLN A 239 -15.90 -1.09 37.65
CA GLN A 239 -16.61 -0.74 36.43
C GLN A 239 -15.65 -0.53 35.25
N GLU A 240 -14.52 0.14 35.48
CA GLU A 240 -13.44 0.32 34.49
C GLU A 240 -12.83 -1.03 34.08
N ALA A 241 -12.54 -1.91 35.04
CA ALA A 241 -12.05 -3.26 34.77
C ALA A 241 -13.06 -4.08 33.95
N LYS A 242 -14.36 -3.99 34.24
CA LYS A 242 -15.41 -4.63 33.43
C LYS A 242 -15.48 -4.06 32.01
N GLY A 243 -15.33 -2.74 31.85
CA GLY A 243 -15.25 -2.10 30.54
C GLY A 243 -14.06 -2.62 29.73
N ALA A 244 -12.87 -2.66 30.34
CA ALA A 244 -11.66 -3.18 29.70
C ALA A 244 -11.78 -4.67 29.32
N ILE A 245 -12.43 -5.49 30.16
CA ILE A 245 -12.74 -6.88 29.82
C ILE A 245 -13.70 -6.96 28.63
N GLY A 246 -14.74 -6.12 28.58
CA GLY A 246 -15.65 -6.05 27.43
C GLY A 246 -14.93 -5.66 26.13
N ASP A 247 -14.07 -4.64 26.19
CA ASP A 247 -13.29 -4.17 25.04
C ASP A 247 -12.31 -5.24 24.53
N THR A 248 -11.63 -5.95 25.43
CA THR A 248 -10.73 -7.05 25.05
C THR A 248 -11.49 -8.23 24.45
N GLN A 249 -12.68 -8.56 24.99
CA GLN A 249 -13.53 -9.59 24.45
C GLN A 249 -14.07 -9.23 23.06
N GLN A 250 -14.46 -7.97 22.83
CA GLN A 250 -14.87 -7.49 21.52
C GLN A 250 -13.72 -7.55 20.51
N LYS A 251 -12.52 -7.07 20.87
CA LYS A 251 -11.33 -7.16 20.02
C LYS A 251 -10.98 -8.61 19.66
N LEU A 252 -11.11 -9.53 20.63
CA LEU A 252 -10.87 -10.95 20.40
C LEU A 252 -11.90 -11.55 19.43
N ALA A 253 -13.17 -11.15 19.54
CA ALA A 253 -14.22 -11.56 18.60
C ALA A 253 -13.98 -11.01 17.19
N GLU A 254 -13.57 -9.74 17.06
CA GLU A 254 -13.20 -9.12 15.79
C GLU A 254 -12.01 -9.84 15.14
N GLN A 255 -10.95 -10.11 15.90
CA GLN A 255 -9.79 -10.86 15.43
C GLN A 255 -10.17 -12.30 15.02
N SER A 256 -11.04 -12.97 15.77
CA SER A 256 -11.52 -14.31 15.43
C SER A 256 -12.33 -14.30 14.12
N ALA A 257 -13.18 -13.30 13.90
CA ALA A 257 -13.94 -13.14 12.67
C ALA A 257 -13.01 -12.89 11.47
N VAL A 258 -12.02 -12.00 11.61
CA VAL A 258 -11.01 -11.74 10.57
C VAL A 258 -10.22 -13.00 10.26
N LEU A 259 -9.75 -13.73 11.29
CA LEU A 259 -9.03 -14.99 11.12
C LEU A 259 -9.85 -16.00 10.33
N LEU A 260 -11.13 -16.21 10.67
CA LEU A 260 -12.02 -17.12 9.96
C LEU A 260 -12.21 -16.71 8.49
N THR A 261 -12.41 -15.41 8.21
CA THR A 261 -12.53 -14.95 6.82
C THR A 261 -11.25 -15.15 6.03
N SER A 262 -10.08 -14.91 6.64
CA SER A 262 -8.79 -15.15 6.01
C SER A 262 -8.52 -16.64 5.76
N GLN A 263 -8.94 -17.50 6.68
CA GLN A 263 -8.83 -18.95 6.54
C GLN A 263 -9.72 -19.47 5.39
N SER A 264 -10.94 -18.94 5.25
CA SER A 264 -11.81 -19.26 4.12
C SER A 264 -11.18 -18.85 2.79
N GLN A 265 -10.61 -17.64 2.72
CA GLN A 265 -9.92 -17.17 1.51
C GLN A 265 -8.69 -18.03 1.16
N LEU A 266 -7.93 -18.46 2.18
CA LEU A 266 -6.80 -19.35 1.99
C LEU A 266 -7.24 -20.70 1.41
N GLN A 267 -8.32 -21.28 1.93
CA GLN A 267 -8.89 -22.53 1.40
C GLN A 267 -9.40 -22.36 -0.04
N GLU A 268 -10.04 -21.24 -0.37
CA GLU A 268 -10.45 -20.93 -1.75
C GLU A 268 -9.25 -20.85 -2.70
N VAL A 269 -8.18 -20.16 -2.29
CA VAL A 269 -6.95 -20.05 -3.09
C VAL A 269 -6.22 -21.38 -3.22
N GLU A 270 -6.20 -22.22 -2.17
CA GLU A 270 -5.64 -23.57 -2.22
C GLU A 270 -6.43 -24.48 -3.18
N ALA A 271 -7.76 -24.37 -3.18
CA ALA A 271 -8.61 -25.09 -4.12
C ALA A 271 -8.37 -24.61 -5.56
N GLU A 272 -8.28 -23.29 -5.80
CA GLU A 272 -7.92 -22.73 -7.11
C GLU A 272 -6.53 -23.19 -7.56
N ASN A 273 -5.54 -23.22 -6.66
CA ASN A 273 -4.19 -23.71 -6.97
C ASN A 273 -4.22 -25.19 -7.39
N SER A 274 -4.96 -26.02 -6.65
CA SER A 274 -5.15 -27.43 -6.98
C SER A 274 -5.83 -27.62 -8.35
N GLN A 275 -6.85 -26.82 -8.66
CA GLN A 275 -7.51 -26.82 -9.96
C GLN A 275 -6.56 -26.39 -11.09
N LEU A 276 -5.78 -25.33 -10.89
CA LEU A 276 -4.80 -24.87 -11.86
C LEU A 276 -3.67 -25.88 -12.09
N GLN A 277 -3.24 -26.58 -11.03
CA GLN A 277 -2.27 -27.68 -11.15
C GLN A 277 -2.83 -28.84 -11.99
N LEU A 278 -4.10 -29.20 -11.81
CA LEU A 278 -4.76 -30.21 -12.65
C LEU A 278 -4.85 -29.74 -14.10
N ARG A 279 -5.26 -28.49 -14.35
CA ARG A 279 -5.29 -27.92 -15.71
C ARG A 279 -3.91 -27.89 -16.38
N LEU A 280 -2.85 -27.61 -15.63
CA LEU A 280 -1.48 -27.69 -16.14
C LEU A 280 -1.08 -29.12 -16.49
N LYS A 281 -1.48 -30.12 -15.69
CA LYS A 281 -1.23 -31.53 -15.98
C LYS A 281 -1.97 -31.99 -17.23
N GLU A 282 -3.25 -31.65 -17.35
CA GLU A 282 -4.07 -31.94 -18.55
C GLU A 282 -3.43 -31.33 -19.80
N LEU A 283 -3.09 -30.05 -19.77
CA LEU A 283 -2.48 -29.37 -20.90
C LEU A 283 -1.09 -29.93 -21.26
N ASN A 284 -0.29 -30.32 -20.26
CA ASN A 284 0.99 -30.98 -20.50
C ASN A 284 0.82 -32.36 -21.16
N GLU A 285 -0.21 -33.12 -20.77
CA GLU A 285 -0.55 -34.40 -21.40
C GLU A 285 -1.05 -34.21 -22.83
N GLU A 286 -1.83 -33.16 -23.09
CA GLU A 286 -2.21 -32.74 -24.43
C GLU A 286 -0.99 -32.36 -25.28
N TYR A 287 -0.02 -31.63 -24.73
CA TYR A 287 1.23 -31.33 -25.44
C TYR A 287 2.05 -32.59 -25.73
N ARG A 288 2.16 -33.52 -24.77
CA ARG A 288 2.87 -34.80 -24.95
C ARG A 288 2.20 -35.68 -25.99
N SER A 289 0.88 -35.85 -25.93
CA SER A 289 0.14 -36.63 -26.92
C SER A 289 0.25 -36.04 -28.32
N ARG A 290 0.20 -34.71 -28.45
CA ARG A 290 0.41 -34.02 -29.73
C ARG A 290 1.83 -34.22 -30.28
N LEU A 291 2.86 -34.11 -29.43
CA LEU A 291 4.25 -34.39 -29.81
C LEU A 291 4.44 -35.85 -30.24
N THR A 292 3.85 -36.80 -29.53
CA THR A 292 3.89 -38.22 -29.89
C THR A 292 3.19 -38.48 -31.22
N GLN A 293 2.04 -37.84 -31.47
CA GLN A 293 1.36 -37.92 -32.77
C GLN A 293 2.23 -37.35 -33.88
N TYR A 294 2.89 -36.20 -33.65
CA TYR A 294 3.83 -35.64 -34.61
C TYR A 294 5.03 -36.56 -34.90
N LEU A 295 5.59 -37.19 -33.87
CA LEU A 295 6.69 -38.15 -34.04
C LEU A 295 6.23 -39.38 -34.84
N LYS A 296 5.02 -39.86 -34.55
CA LYS A 296 4.39 -40.99 -35.24
C LYS A 296 4.13 -40.68 -36.71
N ASP A 297 3.57 -39.51 -37.01
CA ASP A 297 3.30 -39.07 -38.39
C ASP A 297 4.60 -38.92 -39.21
N VAL A 298 5.70 -38.47 -38.57
CA VAL A 298 7.04 -38.42 -39.21
C VAL A 298 7.58 -39.83 -39.45
N ALA A 299 7.45 -40.73 -38.48
CA ALA A 299 7.88 -42.12 -38.62
C ALA A 299 7.09 -42.86 -39.71
N ASP A 300 5.76 -42.74 -39.70
CA ASP A 300 4.86 -43.33 -40.70
C ASP A 300 5.18 -42.80 -42.12
N TYR A 301 5.55 -41.52 -42.27
CA TYR A 301 6.03 -40.96 -43.54
C TYR A 301 7.37 -41.55 -44.00
N VAL A 302 8.31 -41.77 -43.08
CA VAL A 302 9.62 -42.38 -43.40
C VAL A 302 9.47 -43.86 -43.75
N ASP A 303 8.59 -44.60 -43.05
CA ASP A 303 8.29 -46.01 -43.31
C ASP A 303 7.48 -46.24 -44.59
N SER A 304 6.55 -45.32 -44.91
CA SER A 304 5.85 -45.35 -46.22
C SER A 304 6.76 -44.96 -47.39
N LYS A 305 7.90 -44.29 -47.12
CA LYS A 305 8.95 -44.07 -48.12
C LYS A 305 9.88 -45.27 -48.30
N SER A 306 10.19 -46.01 -47.22
CA SER A 306 11.07 -47.19 -47.27
C SER A 306 10.41 -48.42 -47.93
N SER A 307 9.08 -48.54 -47.84
CA SER A 307 8.30 -49.61 -48.47
C SER A 307 8.07 -49.45 -49.98
N ASN A 308 8.31 -48.26 -50.56
CA ASN A 308 8.11 -47.98 -51.99
C ASN A 308 9.38 -48.17 -52.86
N VAL A 309 10.39 -48.90 -52.38
CA VAL A 309 11.62 -49.16 -53.13
C VAL A 309 11.46 -50.38 -54.04
N THR A 310 10.87 -50.18 -55.23
CA THR A 310 11.30 -50.81 -56.49
C THR A 310 10.78 -49.97 -57.67
N GLY A 311 11.54 -48.95 -58.08
CA GLY A 311 11.29 -48.24 -59.34
C GLY A 311 11.83 -46.79 -59.37
N PRO A 312 12.45 -46.33 -60.47
CA PRO A 312 13.10 -45.02 -60.51
C PRO A 312 12.09 -43.87 -60.67
N SER A 313 12.21 -42.87 -59.79
CA SER A 313 11.74 -41.48 -59.90
C SER A 313 10.28 -41.21 -60.25
N LYS A 314 9.44 -41.00 -59.23
CA LYS A 314 8.26 -40.09 -59.17
C LYS A 314 8.09 -39.69 -57.69
N ALA A 315 7.81 -38.47 -57.22
CA ALA A 315 7.35 -37.21 -57.81
C ALA A 315 7.59 -36.01 -56.84
N PRO A 316 7.37 -34.74 -57.27
CA PRO A 316 7.33 -33.54 -56.41
C PRO A 316 6.26 -33.55 -55.29
N GLY A 317 5.34 -34.52 -55.29
CA GLY A 317 4.23 -34.64 -54.34
C GLY A 317 4.67 -35.00 -52.90
N ASP A 318 5.74 -35.79 -52.74
CA ASP A 318 6.16 -36.29 -51.42
C ASP A 318 6.72 -35.17 -50.54
N HIS A 319 7.47 -34.24 -51.13
CA HIS A 319 7.93 -33.02 -50.46
C HIS A 319 6.75 -32.14 -50.03
N VAL A 320 5.64 -32.14 -50.78
CA VAL A 320 4.42 -31.40 -50.44
C VAL A 320 3.71 -32.02 -49.23
N HIS A 321 3.76 -33.35 -49.06
CA HIS A 321 3.17 -34.04 -47.90
C HIS A 321 3.94 -33.76 -46.60
N MET A 322 5.28 -33.88 -46.61
CA MET A 322 6.12 -33.51 -45.45
C MET A 322 6.00 -32.01 -45.12
N LYS A 323 6.02 -31.14 -46.14
CA LYS A 323 5.82 -29.70 -45.95
C LYS A 323 4.46 -29.40 -45.31
N ARG A 324 3.37 -30.03 -45.80
CA ARG A 324 2.02 -29.86 -45.23
C ARG A 324 1.95 -30.32 -43.76
N PHE A 325 2.64 -31.41 -43.41
CA PHE A 325 2.71 -31.89 -42.03
C PHE A 325 3.42 -30.90 -41.10
N VAL A 326 4.61 -30.42 -41.50
CA VAL A 326 5.35 -29.40 -40.74
C VAL A 326 4.55 -28.09 -40.65
N ASP A 327 3.89 -27.68 -41.74
CA ASP A 327 3.02 -26.49 -41.75
C ASP A 327 1.84 -26.64 -40.79
N ASN A 328 1.24 -27.84 -40.71
CA ASN A 328 0.19 -28.15 -39.74
C ASN A 328 0.72 -28.10 -38.31
N MET A 329 1.87 -28.72 -38.01
CA MET A 329 2.53 -28.66 -36.70
C MET A 329 2.82 -27.21 -36.26
N LEU A 330 3.36 -26.38 -37.17
CA LEU A 330 3.64 -24.98 -36.88
C LEU A 330 2.35 -24.16 -36.69
N LYS A 331 1.29 -24.44 -37.45
CA LYS A 331 -0.03 -23.80 -37.29
C LYS A 331 -0.63 -24.12 -35.93
N ASP A 332 -0.47 -25.36 -35.53
CA ASP A 332 -0.94 -25.94 -34.29
C ASP A 332 -0.24 -25.39 -33.04
N ILE A 333 1.09 -25.25 -33.10
CA ILE A 333 1.91 -24.59 -32.08
C ILE A 333 1.54 -23.10 -31.99
N ARG A 334 1.38 -22.41 -33.13
CA ARG A 334 0.92 -21.01 -33.13
C ARG A 334 -0.46 -20.85 -32.50
N ALA A 335 -1.39 -21.79 -32.75
CA ALA A 335 -2.72 -21.75 -32.16
C ALA A 335 -2.70 -21.99 -30.64
N SER A 336 -1.84 -22.90 -30.15
CA SER A 336 -1.73 -23.15 -28.70
C SER A 336 -1.12 -21.95 -27.97
N TYR A 337 -0.09 -21.30 -28.53
CA TYR A 337 0.46 -20.07 -27.96
C TYR A 337 -0.57 -18.93 -27.95
N LYS A 338 -1.35 -18.76 -29.03
CA LYS A 338 -2.45 -17.78 -29.05
C LYS A 338 -3.51 -18.04 -27.99
N SER A 339 -3.95 -19.29 -27.83
CA SER A 339 -4.91 -19.66 -26.78
C SER A 339 -4.36 -19.40 -25.38
N ARG A 340 -3.08 -19.73 -25.13
CA ARG A 340 -2.41 -19.44 -23.85
C ARG A 340 -2.29 -17.94 -23.59
N GLU A 341 -1.93 -17.15 -24.60
CA GLU A 341 -1.88 -15.70 -24.51
C GLU A 341 -3.27 -15.11 -24.20
N GLU A 342 -4.33 -15.60 -24.85
CA GLU A 342 -5.71 -15.21 -24.58
C GLU A 342 -6.16 -15.55 -23.16
N GLN A 343 -5.78 -16.71 -22.63
CA GLN A 343 -6.04 -17.11 -21.25
C GLN A 343 -5.33 -16.19 -20.26
N LEU A 344 -4.03 -15.91 -20.47
CA LEU A 344 -3.26 -15.01 -19.62
C LEU A 344 -3.79 -13.57 -19.68
N ALA A 345 -4.13 -13.08 -20.87
CA ALA A 345 -4.77 -11.79 -21.07
C ALA A 345 -6.16 -11.76 -20.40
N GLY A 346 -6.92 -12.84 -20.46
CA GLY A 346 -8.20 -13.02 -19.78
C GLY A 346 -8.07 -12.93 -18.26
N ALA A 347 -7.10 -13.65 -17.69
CA ALA A 347 -6.80 -13.62 -16.25
C ALA A 347 -6.35 -12.22 -15.82
N ALA A 348 -5.43 -11.57 -16.56
CA ALA A 348 -4.99 -10.21 -16.29
C ALA A 348 -6.15 -9.20 -16.32
N ARG A 349 -7.04 -9.30 -17.32
CA ARG A 349 -8.27 -8.49 -17.38
C ARG A 349 -9.20 -8.77 -16.19
N GLY A 350 -9.31 -10.04 -15.77
CA GLY A 350 -10.07 -10.46 -14.58
C GLY A 350 -9.53 -9.86 -13.29
N TYR A 351 -8.21 -9.93 -13.06
CA TYR A 351 -7.54 -9.29 -11.91
C TYR A 351 -7.74 -7.77 -11.93
N LYS A 352 -7.55 -7.12 -13.09
CA LYS A 352 -7.80 -5.68 -13.23
C LYS A 352 -9.25 -5.30 -12.91
N LYS A 353 -10.23 -6.13 -13.30
CA LYS A 353 -11.65 -5.91 -12.98
C LYS A 353 -11.92 -6.08 -11.48
N ARG A 354 -11.37 -7.13 -10.85
CA ARG A 354 -11.47 -7.34 -9.39
C ARG A 354 -10.86 -6.19 -8.62
N MET A 355 -9.68 -5.73 -9.03
CA MET A 355 -9.00 -4.60 -8.40
C MET A 355 -9.82 -3.31 -8.51
N LYS A 356 -10.35 -3.00 -9.70
CA LYS A 356 -11.28 -1.86 -9.87
C LYS A 356 -12.52 -1.96 -8.99
N ASN A 357 -13.08 -3.15 -8.78
CA ASN A 357 -14.23 -3.33 -7.90
C ASN A 357 -13.86 -3.13 -6.42
N LEU A 358 -12.67 -3.54 -6.00
CA LEU A 358 -12.17 -3.31 -4.65
C LEU A 358 -11.98 -1.81 -4.39
N VAL A 359 -11.39 -1.07 -5.34
CA VAL A 359 -11.26 0.39 -5.25
C VAL A 359 -12.62 1.07 -5.11
N LYS A 360 -13.63 0.67 -5.89
CA LYS A 360 -15.00 1.20 -5.74
C LYS A 360 -15.59 0.93 -4.35
N LYS A 361 -15.37 -0.26 -3.79
CA LYS A 361 -15.82 -0.59 -2.43
C LYS A 361 -15.10 0.28 -1.40
N HIS A 362 -13.79 0.50 -1.58
CA HIS A 362 -12.98 1.37 -0.73
C HIS A 362 -13.46 2.82 -0.78
N GLU A 363 -13.76 3.35 -1.97
CA GLU A 363 -14.35 4.68 -2.15
C GLU A 363 -15.69 4.82 -1.42
N ASN A 364 -16.58 3.82 -1.54
CA ASN A 364 -17.85 3.81 -0.83
C ASN A 364 -17.67 3.79 0.69
N LEU A 365 -16.71 3.01 1.18
CA LEU A 365 -16.37 2.96 2.60
C LEU A 365 -15.81 4.30 3.09
N LEU A 366 -14.96 4.96 2.29
CA LEU A 366 -14.46 6.30 2.62
C LEU A 366 -15.58 7.34 2.68
N ILE A 367 -16.57 7.25 1.81
CA ILE A 367 -17.75 8.12 1.86
C ILE A 367 -18.56 7.88 3.15
N ALA A 368 -18.79 6.61 3.50
CA ALA A 368 -19.49 6.26 4.74
C ALA A 368 -18.72 6.73 5.98
N TYR A 369 -17.40 6.52 6.00
CA TYR A 369 -16.51 7.00 7.05
C TYR A 369 -16.57 8.52 7.18
N ARG A 370 -16.49 9.26 6.07
CA ARG A 370 -16.63 10.73 6.05
C ARG A 370 -17.96 11.17 6.66
N LEU A 371 -19.07 10.54 6.25
CA LEU A 371 -20.39 10.88 6.77
C LEU A 371 -20.49 10.64 8.28
N GLN A 372 -20.00 9.50 8.75
CA GLN A 372 -19.97 9.18 10.18
C GLN A 372 -19.10 10.18 10.96
N ARG A 373 -17.94 10.54 10.42
CA ARG A 373 -17.03 11.51 11.03
C ARG A 373 -17.65 12.90 11.16
N GLU A 374 -18.40 13.33 10.14
CA GLU A 374 -19.14 14.59 10.16
C GLU A 374 -20.29 14.54 11.16
N GLN A 375 -21.02 13.43 11.23
CA GLN A 375 -22.08 13.21 12.22
C GLN A 375 -21.53 13.31 13.65
N ILE A 376 -20.41 12.64 13.95
CA ILE A 376 -19.75 12.71 15.26
C ILE A 376 -19.27 14.13 15.56
N ARG A 377 -18.73 14.86 14.58
CA ARG A 377 -18.33 16.26 14.76
C ARG A 377 -19.52 17.19 15.03
N SER A 378 -20.68 16.90 14.43
CA SER A 378 -21.89 17.70 14.57
C SER A 378 -22.70 17.40 15.85
N LEU A 379 -22.75 16.14 16.29
CA LEU A 379 -23.47 15.71 17.51
C LEU A 379 -22.57 15.65 18.75
N GLY A 380 -21.26 15.46 18.58
CA GLY A 380 -20.31 15.25 19.66
C GLY A 380 -19.90 16.55 20.34
N SER A 381 -19.85 16.54 21.68
CA SER A 381 -19.13 17.56 22.45
C SER A 381 -17.66 17.57 22.04
N SER A 382 -16.96 18.70 22.24
CA SER A 382 -15.57 18.95 21.78
C SER A 382 -14.50 17.96 22.26
N ALA A 383 -14.88 16.94 23.04
CA ALA A 383 -14.01 15.90 23.59
C ALA A 383 -14.07 14.56 22.84
N MET A 384 -15.01 14.36 21.89
CA MET A 384 -15.12 13.10 21.14
C MET A 384 -14.11 13.06 19.99
N ASP A 385 -13.17 12.10 20.03
CA ASP A 385 -12.25 11.86 18.92
C ASP A 385 -13.01 11.30 17.71
N CYS A 386 -12.91 12.00 16.58
CA CYS A 386 -13.54 11.63 15.32
C CYS A 386 -12.69 10.62 14.51
N GLY A 387 -11.55 10.18 15.05
CA GLY A 387 -10.62 9.26 14.40
C GLY A 387 -9.76 9.88 13.30
N PRO A 388 -8.90 9.06 12.66
CA PRO A 388 -7.89 9.50 11.70
C PRO A 388 -8.46 10.29 10.51
N ALA A 389 -7.66 11.21 9.95
CA ALA A 389 -8.06 11.93 8.75
C ALA A 389 -8.17 11.00 7.52
N GLU A 390 -9.06 11.33 6.58
CA GLU A 390 -9.30 10.55 5.36
C GLU A 390 -8.06 10.33 4.48
N LEU A 391 -7.07 11.22 4.63
CA LEU A 391 -5.77 11.12 3.97
C LEU A 391 -5.00 9.86 4.30
N HIS A 392 -5.20 9.30 5.49
CA HIS A 392 -4.50 8.06 5.88
C HIS A 392 -5.00 6.84 5.11
N PHE A 393 -6.12 6.95 4.39
CA PHE A 393 -6.74 5.86 3.66
C PHE A 393 -6.70 6.04 2.15
N THR A 394 -5.95 7.02 1.61
CA THR A 394 -5.86 7.21 0.16
C THR A 394 -5.05 6.09 -0.49
N ILE A 395 -5.58 5.50 -1.57
CA ILE A 395 -4.84 4.54 -2.40
C ILE A 395 -3.83 5.33 -3.24
N THR A 396 -2.57 4.93 -3.22
CA THR A 396 -1.46 5.61 -3.92
C THR A 396 -1.22 5.06 -5.34
N ASP A 397 -1.76 3.89 -5.67
CA ASP A 397 -1.46 3.21 -6.94
C ASP A 397 -2.02 3.96 -8.17
N PRO A 398 -1.16 4.47 -9.07
CA PRO A 398 -1.57 5.34 -10.17
C PRO A 398 -2.36 4.61 -11.25
N GLU A 399 -2.19 3.29 -11.41
CA GLU A 399 -2.94 2.48 -12.40
C GLU A 399 -4.40 2.23 -12.03
N LEU A 400 -4.72 2.42 -10.75
CA LEU A 400 -6.04 2.14 -10.18
C LEU A 400 -6.87 3.40 -10.03
N LEU A 401 -6.22 4.55 -9.89
CA LEU A 401 -6.86 5.84 -9.74
C LEU A 401 -7.28 6.40 -11.10
N THR A 402 -8.50 6.91 -11.16
CA THR A 402 -8.93 7.83 -12.21
C THR A 402 -8.30 9.21 -11.98
N ASN A 403 -8.11 10.00 -13.03
CA ASN A 403 -7.56 11.37 -12.91
C ASN A 403 -8.34 12.20 -11.87
N THR A 404 -9.66 12.05 -11.84
CA THR A 404 -10.54 12.69 -10.85
C THR A 404 -10.23 12.26 -9.41
N THR A 405 -9.93 10.97 -9.17
CA THR A 405 -9.54 10.50 -7.83
C THR A 405 -8.15 10.96 -7.43
N GLN A 406 -7.22 11.11 -8.38
CA GLN A 406 -5.89 11.67 -8.11
C GLN A 406 -5.97 13.15 -7.73
N GLU A 407 -6.79 13.93 -8.45
CA GLU A 407 -7.07 15.33 -8.11
C GLU A 407 -7.75 15.45 -6.75
N LEU A 408 -8.72 14.59 -6.44
CA LEU A 408 -9.32 14.55 -5.11
C LEU A 408 -8.31 14.23 -4.01
N ASN A 409 -7.35 13.34 -4.25
CA ASN A 409 -6.29 13.06 -3.27
C ASN A 409 -5.41 14.30 -3.04
N ARG A 410 -4.99 14.99 -4.10
CA ARG A 410 -4.23 16.25 -3.99
C ARG A 410 -5.01 17.31 -3.20
N LEU A 411 -6.29 17.50 -3.52
CA LEU A 411 -7.14 18.44 -2.80
C LEU A 411 -7.31 18.09 -1.32
N ARG A 412 -7.35 16.80 -0.97
CA ARG A 412 -7.38 16.38 0.44
C ARG A 412 -6.06 16.73 1.14
N GLU A 413 -4.92 16.54 0.48
CA GLU A 413 -3.61 16.83 1.07
C GLU A 413 -3.47 18.33 1.32
N ASP A 414 -3.88 19.14 0.35
CA ASP A 414 -3.84 20.60 0.47
C ASP A 414 -4.83 21.10 1.52
N LYS A 415 -6.02 20.49 1.62
CA LYS A 415 -6.96 20.77 2.71
C LYS A 415 -6.32 20.52 4.08
N ALA A 416 -5.66 19.38 4.28
CA ALA A 416 -5.02 19.09 5.57
C ALA A 416 -3.85 20.03 5.87
N LYS A 417 -3.04 20.40 4.87
CA LYS A 417 -1.98 21.41 5.04
C LYS A 417 -2.57 22.75 5.50
N LEU A 418 -3.67 23.18 4.89
CA LEU A 418 -4.38 24.41 5.27
C LEU A 418 -5.00 24.32 6.66
N GLU A 419 -5.60 23.18 7.03
CA GLU A 419 -6.13 22.95 8.38
C GLU A 419 -5.03 23.01 9.45
N MET A 420 -3.84 22.43 9.18
CA MET A 420 -2.69 22.55 10.08
C MET A 420 -2.21 24.00 10.21
N GLN A 421 -2.12 24.74 9.10
CA GLN A 421 -1.74 26.16 9.11
C GLN A 421 -2.75 27.00 9.89
N LEU A 422 -4.05 26.74 9.75
CA LEU A 422 -5.10 27.41 10.52
C LEU A 422 -4.98 27.12 12.02
N HIS A 423 -4.75 25.86 12.40
CA HIS A 423 -4.51 25.51 13.80
C HIS A 423 -3.26 26.17 14.37
N GLU A 424 -2.20 26.26 13.58
CA GLU A 424 -0.97 26.91 13.99
C GLU A 424 -1.14 28.43 14.13
N LEU A 425 -1.86 29.09 13.22
CA LEU A 425 -2.23 30.50 13.31
C LEU A 425 -3.16 30.77 14.49
N GLN A 426 -4.13 29.91 14.77
CA GLN A 426 -4.98 30.00 15.96
C GLN A 426 -4.15 29.87 17.24
N LYS A 427 -3.19 28.95 17.28
CA LYS A 427 -2.28 28.77 18.42
C LYS A 427 -1.34 29.96 18.60
N LYS A 428 -0.88 30.60 17.51
CA LYS A 428 -0.10 31.84 17.54
C LYS A 428 -0.96 33.02 18.04
N ARG A 429 -2.19 33.18 17.54
CA ARG A 429 -3.16 34.18 18.03
C ARG A 429 -3.47 34.02 19.53
N LEU A 430 -3.59 32.78 20.01
CA LEU A 430 -3.82 32.49 21.44
C LEU A 430 -2.58 32.75 22.31
N LYS A 431 -1.36 32.68 21.73
CA LYS A 431 -0.09 32.99 22.40
C LYS A 431 0.24 34.49 22.41
N GLU A 432 -0.25 35.25 21.44
CA GLU A 432 -0.01 36.70 21.34
C GLU A 432 -0.99 37.55 22.18
N THR A 433 -1.97 36.94 22.85
CA THR A 433 -2.94 37.67 23.69
C THR A 433 -3.12 37.07 25.08
N PRO A 434 -2.22 37.32 26.05
CA PRO A 434 -2.53 37.10 27.46
C PRO A 434 -3.05 38.41 28.07
N GLY A 435 -4.36 38.59 28.01
CA GLY A 435 -5.08 39.59 28.81
C GLY A 435 -5.91 40.56 27.98
N PHE A 436 -7.19 40.26 27.80
CA PHE A 436 -8.34 41.17 28.01
C PHE A 436 -9.62 40.46 27.51
N PRO A 437 -10.74 40.47 28.26
CA PRO A 437 -12.01 39.95 27.77
C PRO A 437 -12.82 41.05 27.05
N LEU A 438 -13.54 40.63 25.99
CA LEU A 438 -14.70 41.25 25.33
C LEU A 438 -14.49 42.44 24.36
N SER A 439 -14.66 42.20 23.05
CA SER A 439 -15.81 42.66 22.21
C SER A 439 -15.44 42.77 20.71
N PRO A 440 -16.40 42.59 19.78
CA PRO A 440 -16.17 42.65 18.34
C PRO A 440 -16.30 44.08 17.78
N GLU A 441 -15.71 44.29 16.60
CA GLU A 441 -15.78 45.50 15.75
C GLU A 441 -14.93 46.70 16.16
N GLN A 442 -13.75 46.82 15.54
CA GLN A 442 -13.13 48.13 15.29
C GLN A 442 -12.33 48.11 13.98
N GLN A 443 -12.97 48.70 12.97
CA GLN A 443 -12.44 49.47 11.84
C GLN A 443 -10.97 49.24 11.45
N LEU A 444 -10.76 48.56 10.32
CA LEU A 444 -9.54 48.74 9.52
C LEU A 444 -9.54 50.18 8.99
N ASP A 445 -8.46 50.91 9.26
CA ASP A 445 -8.24 52.29 8.80
C ASP A 445 -8.54 52.46 7.29
N GLU A 446 -9.03 53.65 6.90
CA GLU A 446 -9.27 54.06 5.50
C GLU A 446 -8.06 53.76 4.59
N GLU A 447 -6.84 53.93 5.09
CA GLU A 447 -5.59 53.52 4.41
C GLU A 447 -5.56 52.02 4.07
N GLY A 448 -6.02 51.15 4.97
CA GLY A 448 -6.08 49.71 4.75
C GLY A 448 -7.08 49.34 3.66
N TRP A 449 -8.23 50.01 3.63
CA TRP A 449 -9.19 49.85 2.54
C TRP A 449 -8.70 50.46 1.22
N ALA A 450 -7.94 51.54 1.26
CA ALA A 450 -7.30 52.11 0.07
C ALA A 450 -6.26 51.16 -0.53
N GLU A 451 -5.45 50.50 0.30
CA GLU A 451 -4.46 49.52 -0.14
C GLU A 451 -5.12 48.26 -0.73
N VAL A 452 -6.18 47.74 -0.11
CA VAL A 452 -6.94 46.61 -0.68
C VAL A 452 -7.58 46.99 -2.02
N ARG A 453 -8.15 48.20 -2.14
CA ARG A 453 -8.71 48.71 -3.40
C ARG A 453 -7.65 48.94 -4.47
N LYS A 454 -6.41 49.25 -4.07
CA LYS A 454 -5.26 49.39 -4.99
C LYS A 454 -4.81 48.01 -5.48
N GLN A 455 -4.61 47.06 -4.56
CA GLN A 455 -4.24 45.68 -4.91
C GLN A 455 -5.29 45.01 -5.80
N LEU A 456 -6.58 45.25 -5.56
CA LEU A 456 -7.65 44.71 -6.40
C LEU A 456 -7.61 45.32 -7.81
N ARG A 457 -7.29 46.61 -7.96
CA ARG A 457 -7.11 47.26 -9.26
C ARG A 457 -5.86 46.77 -9.98
N GLU A 458 -4.76 46.61 -9.26
CA GLU A 458 -3.51 46.07 -9.80
C GLU A 458 -3.70 44.63 -10.26
N PHE A 459 -4.34 43.78 -9.46
CA PHE A 459 -4.70 42.41 -9.84
C PHE A 459 -5.63 42.38 -11.05
N ALA A 460 -6.65 43.23 -11.09
CA ALA A 460 -7.56 43.30 -12.23
C ALA A 460 -6.83 43.76 -13.51
N HIS A 461 -5.92 44.73 -13.41
CA HIS A 461 -5.14 45.19 -14.55
C HIS A 461 -4.12 44.15 -15.03
N THR A 462 -3.38 43.50 -14.13
CA THR A 462 -2.41 42.47 -14.52
C THR A 462 -3.09 41.27 -15.15
N THR A 463 -4.18 40.79 -14.56
CA THR A 463 -4.97 39.69 -15.15
C THR A 463 -5.59 40.07 -16.49
N GLN A 464 -6.04 41.32 -16.67
CA GLN A 464 -6.53 41.79 -17.96
C GLN A 464 -5.42 41.82 -19.02
N GLU A 465 -4.24 42.36 -18.70
CA GLU A 465 -3.12 42.39 -19.63
C GLU A 465 -2.64 40.97 -20.02
N ASP A 466 -2.62 40.04 -19.06
CA ASP A 466 -2.27 38.64 -19.32
C ASP A 466 -3.25 38.01 -20.32
N LEU A 467 -4.56 38.21 -20.11
CA LEU A 467 -5.61 37.73 -21.02
C LEU A 467 -5.54 38.40 -22.40
N GLU A 468 -5.22 39.69 -22.48
CA GLU A 468 -5.03 40.38 -23.76
C GLU A 468 -3.79 39.86 -24.51
N ARG A 469 -2.71 39.55 -23.78
CA ARG A 469 -1.52 38.90 -24.33
C ARG A 469 -1.83 37.49 -24.83
N GLU A 470 -2.54 36.66 -24.06
CA GLU A 470 -2.97 35.34 -24.52
C GLU A 470 -3.89 35.44 -25.74
N ARG A 471 -4.86 36.35 -25.73
CA ARG A 471 -5.78 36.59 -26.85
C ARG A 471 -5.02 36.97 -28.13
N SER A 472 -4.04 37.87 -28.04
CA SER A 472 -3.22 38.27 -29.19
C SER A 472 -2.33 37.14 -29.73
N GLN A 473 -1.78 36.30 -28.84
CA GLN A 473 -1.02 35.11 -29.25
C GLN A 473 -1.92 34.09 -29.95
N LEU A 474 -3.10 33.82 -29.40
CA LEU A 474 -4.09 32.93 -30.01
C LEU A 474 -4.58 33.44 -31.36
N LEU A 475 -4.82 34.75 -31.50
CA LEU A 475 -5.17 35.37 -32.77
C LEU A 475 -4.06 35.20 -33.80
N THR A 476 -2.81 35.47 -33.43
CA THR A 476 -1.66 35.26 -34.34
C THR A 476 -1.57 33.80 -34.79
N ARG A 477 -1.73 32.85 -33.86
CA ARG A 477 -1.71 31.43 -34.17
C ARG A 477 -2.87 31.01 -35.09
N ALA A 478 -4.06 31.57 -34.87
CA ALA A 478 -5.22 31.31 -35.71
C ALA A 478 -5.00 31.82 -37.14
N VAL A 479 -4.48 33.04 -37.32
CA VAL A 479 -4.14 33.60 -38.64
C VAL A 479 -3.13 32.71 -39.38
N VAL A 480 -2.05 32.29 -38.71
CA VAL A 480 -1.06 31.39 -39.33
C VAL A 480 -1.68 30.05 -39.73
N ALA A 481 -2.58 29.50 -38.91
CA ALA A 481 -3.28 28.26 -39.26
C ALA A 481 -4.25 28.44 -40.45
N GLU A 482 -4.93 29.58 -40.55
CA GLU A 482 -5.77 29.93 -41.70
C GLU A 482 -4.96 30.08 -42.99
N GLU A 483 -3.77 30.69 -42.91
CA GLU A 483 -2.82 30.78 -44.04
C GLU A 483 -2.36 29.38 -44.48
N GLN A 484 -1.94 28.52 -43.55
CA GLN A 484 -1.54 27.14 -43.86
C GLN A 484 -2.65 26.34 -44.54
N VAL A 485 -3.90 26.48 -44.09
CA VAL A 485 -5.04 25.82 -44.72
C VAL A 485 -5.27 26.36 -46.13
N SER A 486 -5.09 27.66 -46.34
CA SER A 486 -5.19 28.28 -47.66
C SER A 486 -4.09 27.79 -48.61
N GLU A 487 -2.85 27.68 -48.14
CA GLU A 487 -1.74 27.10 -48.91
C GLU A 487 -2.00 25.64 -49.30
N LEU A 488 -2.50 24.82 -48.36
CA LEU A 488 -2.86 23.43 -48.64
C LEU A 488 -4.01 23.34 -49.65
N GLN A 489 -5.01 24.22 -49.54
CA GLN A 489 -6.11 24.29 -50.49
C GLN A 489 -5.61 24.65 -51.90
N GLU A 490 -4.74 25.66 -52.01
CA GLU A 490 -4.10 26.00 -53.30
C GLU A 490 -3.26 24.85 -53.86
N TYR A 491 -2.52 24.14 -53.01
CA TYR A 491 -1.74 22.98 -53.40
C TYR A 491 -2.65 21.90 -53.98
N ILE A 492 -3.73 21.57 -53.28
CA ILE A 492 -4.72 20.60 -53.75
C ILE A 492 -5.30 21.06 -55.10
N ASP A 493 -5.71 22.32 -55.22
CA ASP A 493 -6.33 22.82 -56.46
C ASP A 493 -5.35 22.77 -57.66
N LYS A 494 -4.09 23.14 -57.45
CA LYS A 494 -3.01 23.04 -58.46
C LYS A 494 -2.76 21.58 -58.87
N HIS A 495 -2.61 20.67 -57.91
CA HIS A 495 -2.31 19.27 -58.19
C HIS A 495 -3.52 18.53 -58.76
N LEU A 496 -4.73 18.82 -58.30
CA LEU A 496 -5.96 18.23 -58.80
C LEU A 496 -6.24 18.67 -60.24
N ALA A 497 -5.93 19.92 -60.61
CA ALA A 497 -5.94 20.37 -62.00
C ALA A 497 -4.92 19.61 -62.87
N ARG A 498 -3.69 19.42 -62.39
CA ARG A 498 -2.65 18.62 -63.09
C ARG A 498 -3.08 17.17 -63.26
N TYR A 499 -3.56 16.51 -62.21
CA TYR A 499 -4.03 15.13 -62.28
C TYR A 499 -5.22 14.99 -63.24
N LYS A 500 -6.15 15.95 -63.25
CA LYS A 500 -7.23 15.96 -64.26
C LYS A 500 -6.69 16.05 -65.68
N GLN A 501 -5.69 16.91 -65.91
CA GLN A 501 -5.07 17.05 -67.23
C GLN A 501 -4.32 15.78 -67.64
N GLU A 502 -3.58 15.14 -66.72
CA GLU A 502 -2.88 13.88 -66.94
C GLU A 502 -3.86 12.75 -67.24
N ILE A 503 -4.95 12.62 -66.46
CA ILE A 503 -6.01 11.64 -66.73
C ILE A 503 -6.63 11.87 -68.11
N LEU A 504 -6.80 13.12 -68.53
CA LEU A 504 -7.28 13.44 -69.87
C LEU A 504 -6.25 13.11 -70.97
N GLN A 505 -4.95 13.31 -70.72
CA GLN A 505 -3.89 12.92 -71.64
C GLN A 505 -3.79 11.39 -71.76
N LEU A 506 -3.80 10.68 -70.64
CA LEU A 506 -3.81 9.21 -70.59
C LEU A 506 -5.03 8.64 -71.29
N ARG A 507 -6.23 9.21 -71.08
CA ARG A 507 -7.43 8.81 -71.85
C ARG A 507 -7.34 9.10 -73.33
N LYS A 508 -6.63 10.16 -73.76
CA LYS A 508 -6.39 10.42 -75.19
C LYS A 508 -5.39 9.43 -75.79
N LEU A 509 -4.40 9.00 -75.02
CA LEU A 509 -3.44 7.96 -75.41
C LEU A 509 -4.12 6.59 -75.51
N ASP A 510 -4.90 6.19 -74.50
CA ASP A 510 -5.76 5.00 -74.53
C ASP A 510 -6.80 5.07 -75.64
N GLY A 511 -7.39 6.26 -75.84
CA GLY A 511 -8.32 6.52 -76.93
C GLY A 511 -7.66 6.47 -78.32
N SER A 512 -6.36 6.74 -78.42
CA SER A 512 -5.60 6.65 -79.67
C SER A 512 -5.25 5.21 -80.05
N GLU A 513 -5.07 4.31 -79.08
CA GLU A 513 -4.94 2.87 -79.35
C GLU A 513 -6.28 2.20 -79.64
N VAL A 514 -7.40 2.76 -79.17
CA VAL A 514 -8.75 2.19 -79.35
C VAL A 514 -9.54 2.82 -80.52
N SER A 515 -9.10 3.94 -81.10
CA SER A 515 -9.83 4.66 -82.17
C SER A 515 -9.85 4.00 -83.56
N ARG A 516 -9.52 2.72 -83.70
CA ARG A 516 -9.75 1.97 -84.96
C ARG A 516 -10.81 0.87 -84.88
N VAL A 517 -11.45 0.65 -83.73
CA VAL A 517 -12.52 -0.34 -83.62
C VAL A 517 -13.74 0.24 -82.91
N LEU A 518 -14.68 0.71 -83.75
CA LEU A 518 -16.13 0.75 -83.51
C LEU A 518 -16.65 1.76 -82.47
N SER A 519 -16.92 2.94 -83.03
CA SER A 519 -18.09 3.76 -82.72
C SER A 519 -19.40 2.93 -82.79
N ALA A 520 -20.07 2.74 -81.66
CA ALA A 520 -21.52 2.55 -81.52
C ALA A 520 -21.89 2.32 -80.04
N GLY A 521 -22.76 3.16 -79.46
CA GLY A 521 -23.35 2.88 -78.15
C GLY A 521 -23.62 4.14 -77.33
N ALA A 522 -24.81 4.69 -77.52
CA ALA A 522 -25.29 5.90 -76.88
C ALA A 522 -25.63 5.74 -75.38
N ALA A 523 -25.67 6.90 -74.72
CA ALA A 523 -26.65 7.31 -73.72
C ALA A 523 -26.34 7.13 -72.20
N ASN A 524 -26.16 8.30 -71.59
CA ASN A 524 -26.95 8.86 -70.50
C ASN A 524 -26.63 8.56 -69.02
N THR A 525 -26.48 9.69 -68.29
CA THR A 525 -27.02 10.00 -66.95
C THR A 525 -26.31 9.34 -65.74
N HIS A 526 -26.01 9.97 -64.60
CA HIS A 526 -26.55 11.13 -63.91
C HIS A 526 -25.47 11.89 -63.10
N SER A 527 -25.58 13.22 -63.11
CA SER A 527 -25.09 14.14 -62.08
C SER A 527 -25.98 14.11 -60.83
N LEU A 528 -25.43 14.36 -59.63
CA LEU A 528 -26.02 15.04 -58.43
C LEU A 528 -25.10 14.80 -57.18
N PRO A 529 -25.21 15.54 -56.05
CA PRO A 529 -24.92 16.97 -55.87
C PRO A 529 -23.99 17.27 -54.67
N ARG A 530 -23.43 18.49 -54.70
CA ARG A 530 -22.59 19.14 -53.69
C ARG A 530 -23.35 19.42 -52.38
N ALA A 531 -22.91 18.84 -51.26
CA ALA A 531 -23.45 19.13 -49.93
C ALA A 531 -22.97 20.49 -49.40
N ARG A 532 -23.92 21.35 -49.02
CA ARG A 532 -23.71 22.66 -48.39
C ARG A 532 -23.28 22.48 -46.93
N ARG A 533 -22.20 23.15 -46.53
CA ARG A 533 -21.85 23.39 -45.12
C ARG A 533 -22.61 24.63 -44.63
N THR A 534 -23.37 24.48 -43.55
CA THR A 534 -23.88 25.60 -42.75
C THR A 534 -23.06 25.68 -41.47
N VAL A 535 -22.21 26.71 -41.37
CA VAL A 535 -21.61 27.14 -40.11
C VAL A 535 -22.56 28.16 -39.50
N SER A 536 -23.14 27.82 -38.35
CA SER A 536 -23.90 28.74 -37.51
C SER A 536 -23.05 29.03 -36.28
N HIS A 537 -22.24 30.07 -36.36
CA HIS A 537 -21.78 30.79 -35.18
C HIS A 537 -22.72 31.98 -34.96
N LYS A 538 -23.23 32.10 -33.75
CA LYS A 538 -23.68 33.38 -33.19
C LYS A 538 -23.21 33.49 -31.74
N PRO A 539 -22.96 34.73 -31.29
CA PRO A 539 -22.07 35.08 -30.19
C PRO A 539 -22.57 34.69 -28.81
#